data_AF-A0A6N8FH18-F1
#
_entry.id   AF-A0A6N8FH18-F1
#
_cell.length_a   1.000
_cell.length_b   1.000
_cell.length_c   1.000
_cell.angle_alpha   90.00
_cell.angle_beta   90.00
_cell.angle_gamma   90.00
#
_symmetry.space_group_name_H-M   'P 1'
#
loop_
_entity.id
_entity.type
_entity.pdbx_description
1 polymer ?
#
loop_
_entity_poly.entity_id
_entity_poly.type
_entity_poly.pdbx_seq_one_letter_code
_entity_poly.pdbx_strand_id
1 'polypeptide(L)'
;MLISTMIMGWIGVLIYIIIVFTFQKMAKHNEYAFMHILMAIMYAMWLPLPLVLYRLVDSEILQVGTIFGLVYLIMIVITMALQTGHITYTVKHNEDGSISEKHGNYMMATLSNPFEGFTNVFKSIWTIFLAIAFWNNGEMIMASLMTLYSLLLFYYLSMLLDTSLVKRVNLFSKFKPNPFIINLETLFFFIILMSYISF
;
A
#
# COMPACT_ATOMS: atom_id res chain seq x y z
N MET A 1 5.12 2.43 -23.19
CA MET A 1 4.75 2.63 -21.77
C MET A 1 3.92 1.45 -21.27
N LEU A 2 2.81 1.11 -21.92
CA LEU A 2 1.93 -0.01 -21.55
C LEU A 2 2.69 -1.33 -21.31
N ILE A 3 3.42 -1.85 -22.30
CA ILE A 3 4.16 -3.12 -22.18
C ILE A 3 5.14 -3.10 -20.99
N SER A 4 5.89 -2.01 -20.82
CA SER A 4 6.82 -1.87 -19.69
C SER A 4 6.09 -1.89 -18.34
N THR A 5 4.94 -1.23 -18.23
CA THR A 5 4.10 -1.24 -17.03
C THR A 5 3.49 -2.61 -16.77
N MET A 6 3.09 -3.34 -17.81
CA MET A 6 2.63 -4.73 -17.69
C MET A 6 3.74 -5.61 -17.09
N ILE A 7 4.94 -5.57 -17.68
CA ILE A 7 6.09 -6.35 -17.21
C ILE A 7 6.43 -6.00 -15.76
N MET A 8 6.60 -4.71 -15.46
CA MET A 8 6.90 -4.26 -14.09
C MET A 8 5.81 -4.66 -13.12
N GLY A 9 4.53 -4.45 -13.46
CA GLY A 9 3.44 -4.75 -12.54
C GLY A 9 3.29 -6.24 -12.24
N TRP A 10 3.52 -7.13 -13.20
CA TRP A 10 3.57 -8.57 -12.96
C TRP A 10 4.81 -8.98 -12.16
N ILE A 11 5.96 -8.32 -12.35
CA ILE A 11 7.13 -8.49 -11.46
C ILE A 11 6.78 -8.11 -10.02
N GLY A 12 6.03 -7.02 -9.81
CA GLY A 12 5.52 -6.64 -8.49
C GLY A 12 4.68 -7.74 -7.84
N VAL A 13 3.73 -8.31 -8.58
CA VAL A 13 2.92 -9.45 -8.11
C VAL A 13 3.79 -10.66 -7.76
N LEU A 14 4.79 -10.98 -8.60
CA LEU A 14 5.72 -12.07 -8.34
C LEU A 14 6.54 -11.83 -7.05
N ILE A 15 7.03 -10.61 -6.83
CA ILE A 15 7.74 -10.25 -5.59
C ILE A 15 6.83 -10.45 -4.37
N TYR A 16 5.56 -10.01 -4.43
CA TYR A 16 4.61 -10.25 -3.34
C TYR A 16 4.48 -11.75 -3.03
N ILE A 17 4.32 -12.58 -4.06
CA ILE A 17 4.21 -14.04 -3.92
C ILE A 17 5.46 -14.62 -3.25
N ILE A 18 6.65 -14.18 -3.67
CA ILE A 18 7.92 -14.58 -3.04
C ILE A 18 7.91 -14.22 -1.56
N ILE A 19 7.54 -12.99 -1.20
CA ILE A 19 7.48 -12.53 0.20
C ILE A 19 6.56 -13.43 1.01
N VAL A 20 5.34 -13.73 0.53
CA VAL A 20 4.37 -14.57 1.27
C VAL A 20 4.92 -15.97 1.52
N PHE A 21 5.47 -16.63 0.49
CA PHE A 21 5.98 -17.99 0.62
C PHE A 21 7.27 -18.07 1.45
N THR A 22 8.05 -16.99 1.50
CA THR A 22 9.31 -16.96 2.26
C THR A 22 9.18 -16.28 3.62
N PHE A 23 8.03 -15.66 3.94
CA PHE A 23 7.79 -14.85 5.14
C PHE A 23 8.19 -15.59 6.43
N GLN A 24 7.66 -16.81 6.63
CA GLN A 24 7.96 -17.58 7.85
C GLN A 24 9.45 -17.90 7.99
N LYS A 25 10.12 -18.17 6.87
CA LYS A 25 11.56 -18.44 6.87
C LYS A 25 12.35 -17.18 7.18
N MET A 26 12.04 -16.06 6.53
CA MET A 26 12.71 -14.78 6.74
C MET A 26 12.51 -14.25 8.16
N ALA A 27 11.28 -14.32 8.69
CA ALA A 27 10.97 -13.92 10.06
C ALA A 27 11.77 -14.71 11.11
N LYS A 28 11.95 -16.02 10.91
CA LYS A 28 12.77 -16.87 11.79
C LYS A 28 14.26 -16.48 11.81
N HIS A 29 14.76 -15.86 10.75
CA HIS A 29 16.15 -15.40 10.65
C HIS A 29 16.28 -13.89 10.90
N ASN A 30 15.23 -13.23 11.42
CA ASN A 30 15.19 -11.79 11.68
C ASN A 30 15.42 -10.90 10.45
N GLU A 31 15.11 -11.39 9.25
CA GLU A 31 15.31 -10.69 7.97
C GLU A 31 14.18 -9.69 7.66
N TYR A 32 13.70 -8.96 8.67
CA TYR A 32 12.60 -8.01 8.53
C TYR A 32 12.94 -6.84 7.62
N ALA A 33 14.17 -6.33 7.68
CA ALA A 33 14.63 -5.26 6.79
C ALA A 33 14.61 -5.70 5.31
N PHE A 34 15.01 -6.95 5.04
CA PHE A 34 14.96 -7.50 3.69
C PHE A 34 13.52 -7.64 3.17
N MET A 35 12.57 -8.00 4.03
CA MET A 35 11.15 -8.03 3.65
C MET A 35 10.64 -6.64 3.25
N HIS A 36 11.00 -5.59 4.01
CA HIS A 36 10.55 -4.23 3.73
C HIS A 36 11.17 -3.65 2.46
N ILE A 37 12.44 -3.95 2.15
CA ILE A 37 13.04 -3.51 0.88
C ILE A 37 12.39 -4.22 -0.31
N LEU A 38 12.04 -5.51 -0.19
CA LEU A 38 11.28 -6.21 -1.23
C LEU A 38 9.89 -5.59 -1.44
N MET A 39 9.20 -5.21 -0.36
CA MET A 39 7.93 -4.48 -0.45
C MET A 39 8.11 -3.11 -1.12
N ALA A 40 9.17 -2.37 -0.80
CA ALA A 40 9.46 -1.09 -1.45
C ALA A 40 9.67 -1.26 -2.96
N ILE A 41 10.46 -2.26 -3.38
CA ILE A 41 10.68 -2.58 -4.80
C ILE A 41 9.37 -2.98 -5.47
N MET A 42 8.57 -3.83 -4.82
CA MET A 42 7.25 -4.24 -5.31
C MET A 42 6.35 -3.04 -5.61
N TYR A 43 6.20 -2.10 -4.67
CA TYR A 43 5.40 -0.90 -4.88
C TYR A 43 6.00 0.03 -5.94
N ALA A 44 7.32 0.14 -6.02
CA ALA A 44 8.00 0.92 -7.06
C ALA A 44 7.71 0.35 -8.47
N MET A 45 7.56 -0.97 -8.61
CA MET A 45 7.19 -1.59 -9.87
C MET A 45 5.76 -1.22 -10.33
N TRP A 46 4.85 -0.90 -9.40
CA TRP A 46 3.50 -0.45 -9.71
C TRP A 46 3.38 1.06 -9.94
N LEU A 47 4.43 1.83 -9.70
CA LEU A 47 4.43 3.30 -9.81
C LEU A 47 3.98 3.83 -11.19
N PRO A 48 4.27 3.17 -12.33
CA PRO A 48 3.75 3.60 -13.64
C PRO A 48 2.24 3.33 -13.86
N LEU A 49 1.60 2.50 -13.04
CA LEU A 49 0.24 2.03 -13.24
C LEU A 49 -0.82 3.14 -13.27
N PRO A 50 -0.83 4.13 -12.36
CA PRO A 50 -1.79 5.23 -12.40
C PRO A 50 -1.70 6.06 -13.69
N LEU A 51 -0.50 6.18 -14.27
CA LEU A 51 -0.29 6.91 -15.53
C LEU A 51 -0.80 6.14 -16.74
N VAL A 52 -0.60 4.82 -16.76
CA VAL A 52 -1.10 3.96 -17.83
C VAL A 52 -2.63 3.88 -17.81
N LEU A 53 -3.23 3.70 -16.63
CA LEU A 53 -4.69 3.65 -16.50
C LEU A 53 -5.34 4.96 -16.98
N TYR A 54 -4.75 6.12 -16.65
CA TYR A 54 -5.24 7.41 -17.16
C TYR A 54 -5.27 7.47 -18.68
N ARG A 55 -4.21 6.99 -19.34
CA ARG A 55 -4.13 7.00 -20.80
C ARG A 55 -5.01 5.95 -21.47
N LEU A 56 -5.24 4.81 -20.82
CA LEU A 56 -6.05 3.73 -21.39
C LEU A 56 -7.55 4.00 -21.27
N VAL A 57 -7.98 4.45 -20.10
CA VAL A 57 -9.40 4.73 -19.79
C VAL A 57 -9.83 6.09 -20.37
N ASP A 58 -8.87 6.92 -20.79
CA ASP A 58 -9.07 8.21 -21.47
C ASP A 58 -10.14 9.09 -20.80
N SER A 59 -10.00 9.29 -19.49
CA SER A 59 -10.99 10.01 -18.69
C SER A 59 -10.35 11.18 -17.93
N GLU A 60 -10.87 12.39 -18.14
CA GLU A 60 -10.39 13.61 -17.48
C GLU A 60 -10.45 13.51 -15.95
N ILE A 61 -11.48 12.85 -15.41
CA ILE A 61 -11.61 12.68 -13.95
C ILE A 61 -10.46 11.84 -13.38
N LEU A 62 -9.88 10.96 -14.20
CA LEU A 62 -8.78 10.12 -13.80
C LEU A 62 -7.45 10.88 -13.74
N GLN A 63 -7.37 12.11 -14.27
CA GLN A 63 -6.21 12.99 -14.04
C GLN A 63 -6.00 13.24 -12.53
N VAL A 64 -7.07 13.53 -11.80
CA VAL A 64 -7.03 13.69 -10.34
C VAL A 64 -6.76 12.35 -9.65
N GLY A 65 -7.42 11.28 -10.11
CA GLY A 65 -7.18 9.92 -9.63
C GLY A 65 -5.72 9.49 -9.72
N THR A 66 -5.04 9.80 -10.82
CA THR A 66 -3.62 9.52 -11.03
C THR A 66 -2.73 10.21 -10.02
N ILE A 67 -3.03 11.46 -9.62
CA ILE A 67 -2.28 12.15 -8.58
C ILE A 67 -2.39 11.38 -7.26
N PHE A 68 -3.59 11.00 -6.85
CA PHE A 68 -3.78 10.21 -5.63
C PHE A 68 -3.08 8.85 -5.70
N GLY A 69 -3.17 8.15 -6.83
CA GLY A 69 -2.49 6.86 -7.04
C GLY A 69 -0.97 6.97 -6.98
N LEU A 70 -0.40 8.00 -7.59
CA LEU A 70 1.05 8.26 -7.54
C LEU A 70 1.51 8.64 -6.14
N VAL A 71 0.81 9.55 -5.47
CA VAL A 71 1.16 9.98 -4.10
C VAL A 71 1.08 8.79 -3.14
N TYR A 72 0.03 7.96 -3.25
CA TYR A 72 -0.09 6.71 -2.51
C TYR A 72 1.17 5.82 -2.69
N LEU A 73 1.54 5.54 -3.94
CA LEU A 73 2.67 4.66 -4.26
C LEU A 73 4.02 5.26 -3.83
N ILE A 74 4.22 6.56 -4.01
CA ILE A 74 5.45 7.25 -3.58
C ILE A 74 5.57 7.20 -2.05
N MET A 75 4.49 7.53 -1.33
CA MET A 75 4.50 7.52 0.12
C MET A 75 4.78 6.13 0.69
N ILE A 76 4.22 5.07 0.10
CA ILE A 76 4.46 3.71 0.61
C ILE A 76 5.89 3.25 0.31
N VAL A 77 6.46 3.59 -0.85
CA VAL A 77 7.89 3.32 -1.16
C VAL A 77 8.80 4.02 -0.15
N ILE A 78 8.55 5.30 0.13
CA ILE A 78 9.32 6.08 1.13
C ILE A 78 9.19 5.43 2.52
N THR A 79 7.97 5.08 2.93
CA THR A 79 7.71 4.48 4.25
C THR A 79 8.45 3.16 4.41
N MET A 80 8.37 2.27 3.43
CA MET A 80 9.06 0.97 3.44
C MET A 80 10.59 1.14 3.45
N ALA A 81 11.12 2.14 2.73
CA ALA A 81 12.56 2.45 2.76
C ALA A 81 13.02 2.97 4.13
N LEU A 82 12.24 3.86 4.76
CA LEU A 82 12.52 4.36 6.10
C LEU A 82 12.44 3.25 7.14
N GLN A 83 11.43 2.37 7.07
CA GLN A 83 11.31 1.20 7.93
C GLN A 83 12.50 0.25 7.77
N THR A 84 12.94 0.01 6.54
CA THR A 84 14.15 -0.79 6.25
C THR A 84 15.37 -0.19 6.93
N GLY A 85 15.59 1.12 6.79
CA GLY A 85 16.70 1.83 7.43
C GLY A 85 16.66 1.74 8.94
N HIS A 86 15.50 1.98 9.54
CA HIS A 86 15.29 1.87 10.99
C HIS A 86 15.58 0.46 11.52
N ILE A 87 15.01 -0.58 10.89
CA ILE A 87 15.22 -1.98 11.29
C ILE A 87 16.70 -2.35 11.15
N THR A 88 17.32 -2.01 10.02
CA THR A 88 18.74 -2.32 9.77
C THR A 88 19.65 -1.65 10.79
N TYR A 89 19.41 -0.37 11.09
CA TYR A 89 20.18 0.36 12.08
C TYR A 89 20.04 -0.28 13.46
N THR A 90 18.80 -0.55 13.89
CA THR A 90 18.51 -1.15 15.20
C THR A 90 19.11 -2.56 15.33
N VAL A 91 19.10 -3.38 14.28
CA VAL A 91 19.66 -4.75 14.35
C VAL A 91 21.19 -4.72 14.32
N LYS A 92 21.81 -3.84 13.53
CA LYS A 92 23.27 -3.84 13.32
C LYS A 92 24.07 -3.03 14.34
N HIS A 93 23.47 -2.00 14.94
CA HIS A 93 24.21 -1.03 15.78
C HIS A 93 23.76 -1.04 17.24
N ASN A 94 22.96 -2.04 17.64
CA ASN A 94 22.44 -2.19 19.00
C ASN A 94 23.00 -3.45 19.68
N GLU A 95 24.28 -3.77 19.45
CA GLU A 95 24.93 -4.96 20.00
C GLU A 95 25.00 -4.92 21.54
N ASP A 96 25.02 -3.71 22.11
CA ASP A 96 25.00 -3.47 23.55
C ASP A 96 23.59 -3.48 24.16
N GLY A 97 22.54 -3.60 23.33
CA GLY A 97 21.15 -3.54 23.75
C GLY A 97 20.72 -2.18 24.32
N SER A 98 21.47 -1.11 24.03
CA SER A 98 21.19 0.26 24.50
C SER A 98 19.82 0.78 24.05
N ILE A 99 19.38 0.38 22.85
CA ILE A 99 18.04 0.63 22.33
C ILE A 99 17.14 -0.53 22.73
N SER A 100 16.28 -0.31 23.73
CA SER A 100 15.26 -1.30 24.06
C SER A 100 14.25 -1.46 22.92
N GLU A 101 13.68 -2.65 22.77
CA GLU A 101 12.64 -2.93 21.76
C GLU A 101 11.48 -1.92 21.84
N LYS A 102 11.13 -1.47 23.06
CA LYS A 102 10.12 -0.44 23.29
C LYS A 102 10.49 0.92 22.66
N HIS A 103 11.77 1.33 22.74
CA HIS A 103 12.24 2.56 22.09
C HIS A 103 12.28 2.41 20.57
N GLY A 104 12.73 1.27 20.05
CA GLY A 104 12.68 0.98 18.61
C GLY A 104 11.25 1.03 18.07
N ASN A 105 10.30 0.38 18.76
CA ASN A 105 8.90 0.39 18.37
C ASN A 105 8.27 1.79 18.46
N TYR A 106 8.65 2.60 19.46
CA TYR A 106 8.19 3.98 19.58
C TYR A 106 8.67 4.86 18.42
N MET A 107 9.95 4.76 18.06
CA MET A 107 10.52 5.52 16.95
C MET A 107 9.89 5.10 15.62
N MET A 108 9.71 3.80 15.39
CA MET A 108 9.01 3.28 14.23
C MET A 108 7.56 3.79 14.15
N ALA A 109 6.82 3.74 15.26
CA ALA A 109 5.44 4.19 15.32
C ALA A 109 5.28 5.69 15.01
N THR A 110 6.29 6.50 15.34
CA THR A 110 6.28 7.94 15.06
C THR A 110 6.48 8.24 13.57
N LEU A 111 7.30 7.44 12.89
CA LEU A 111 7.67 7.67 11.50
C LEU A 111 6.70 7.02 10.50
N SER A 112 6.16 5.84 10.82
CA SER A 112 5.43 5.01 9.86
C SER A 112 3.91 5.02 10.05
N ASN A 113 3.39 4.95 11.28
CA ASN A 113 1.95 4.72 11.48
C ASN A 113 1.04 5.82 10.88
N PRO A 114 1.34 7.14 11.02
CA PRO A 114 0.53 8.17 10.39
C PRO A 114 0.62 8.11 8.86
N PHE A 115 1.83 7.87 8.33
CA PHE A 115 2.06 7.78 6.89
C PHE A 115 1.26 6.63 6.27
N GLU A 116 1.29 5.43 6.86
CA GLU A 116 0.54 4.27 6.38
C GLU A 116 -0.98 4.45 6.47
N GLY A 117 -1.47 5.16 7.48
CA GLY A 117 -2.87 5.53 7.57
C GLY A 117 -3.29 6.43 6.40
N PHE A 118 -2.49 7.47 6.11
CA PHE A 118 -2.73 8.37 4.98
C PHE A 118 -2.59 7.68 3.62
N THR A 119 -1.61 6.80 3.44
CA THR A 119 -1.41 6.09 2.16
C THR A 119 -2.65 5.29 1.78
N ASN A 120 -3.24 4.56 2.74
CA ASN A 120 -4.43 3.75 2.47
C ASN A 120 -5.67 4.60 2.18
N VAL A 121 -5.80 5.77 2.82
CA VAL A 121 -6.85 6.75 2.48
C VAL A 121 -6.66 7.24 1.04
N PHE A 122 -5.44 7.59 0.63
CA PHE A 122 -5.17 8.02 -0.74
C PHE A 122 -5.41 6.91 -1.77
N LYS A 123 -5.07 5.66 -1.46
CA LYS A 123 -5.45 4.51 -2.30
C LYS A 123 -6.97 4.45 -2.48
N SER A 124 -7.75 4.56 -1.40
CA SER A 124 -9.21 4.53 -1.50
C SER A 124 -9.80 5.74 -2.25
N ILE A 125 -9.18 6.92 -2.16
CA ILE A 125 -9.60 8.06 -3.00
C ILE A 125 -9.30 7.76 -4.47
N TRP A 126 -8.14 7.20 -4.78
CA TRP A 126 -7.81 6.76 -6.13
C TRP A 126 -8.81 5.73 -6.67
N THR A 127 -9.24 4.76 -5.85
CA THR A 127 -10.23 3.77 -6.29
C THR A 127 -11.60 4.38 -6.58
N ILE A 128 -12.01 5.46 -5.88
CA ILE A 128 -13.23 6.22 -6.22
C ILE A 128 -13.13 6.77 -7.64
N PHE A 129 -12.01 7.42 -7.97
CA PHE A 129 -11.82 7.98 -9.31
C PHE A 129 -11.78 6.91 -10.38
N LEU A 130 -11.13 5.76 -10.11
CA LEU A 130 -11.16 4.61 -11.00
C LEU A 130 -12.59 4.08 -11.20
N ALA A 131 -13.37 3.95 -10.13
CA ALA A 131 -14.76 3.48 -10.23
C ALA A 131 -15.62 4.38 -11.12
N ILE A 132 -15.51 5.70 -10.95
CA ILE A 132 -16.25 6.67 -11.77
C ILE A 132 -15.78 6.62 -13.23
N ALA A 133 -14.46 6.57 -13.46
CA ALA A 133 -13.90 6.51 -14.81
C ALA A 133 -14.31 5.24 -15.56
N PHE A 134 -14.27 4.08 -14.91
CA PHE A 134 -14.72 2.81 -15.50
C PHE A 134 -16.23 2.79 -15.74
N TRP A 135 -17.02 3.38 -14.84
CA TRP A 135 -18.46 3.50 -15.03
C TRP A 135 -18.79 4.33 -16.28
N ASN A 136 -18.13 5.48 -16.43
CA ASN A 136 -18.35 6.38 -17.57
C ASN A 136 -17.93 5.76 -18.92
N ASN A 137 -16.97 4.84 -18.89
CA ASN A 137 -16.53 4.09 -20.08
C ASN A 137 -17.31 2.80 -20.33
N GLY A 138 -18.35 2.51 -19.54
CA GLY A 138 -19.18 1.31 -19.72
C GLY A 138 -18.55 0.01 -19.21
N GLU A 139 -17.42 0.08 -18.49
CA GLU A 139 -16.72 -1.09 -17.95
C GLU A 139 -17.30 -1.50 -16.59
N MET A 140 -18.52 -2.04 -16.62
CA MET A 140 -19.33 -2.28 -15.42
C MET A 140 -18.66 -3.20 -14.38
N ILE A 141 -17.92 -4.21 -14.83
CA ILE A 141 -17.21 -5.13 -13.93
C ILE A 141 -16.12 -4.37 -13.15
N MET A 142 -15.29 -3.60 -13.85
CA MET A 142 -14.23 -2.81 -13.22
C MET A 142 -14.78 -1.72 -12.33
N ALA A 143 -15.85 -1.03 -12.77
CA ALA A 143 -16.54 -0.04 -11.95
C ALA A 143 -17.06 -0.64 -10.64
N SER A 144 -17.68 -1.82 -10.71
CA SER A 144 -18.21 -2.54 -9.54
C SER A 144 -17.09 -2.97 -8.58
N LEU A 145 -16.00 -3.54 -9.11
CA LEU A 145 -14.85 -3.93 -8.30
C LEU A 145 -14.23 -2.70 -7.62
N MET A 146 -13.94 -1.63 -8.34
CA MET A 146 -13.35 -0.41 -7.78
C MET A 146 -14.27 0.25 -6.74
N THR A 147 -15.59 0.17 -6.93
CA THR A 147 -16.57 0.63 -5.94
C THR A 147 -16.50 -0.19 -4.65
N LEU A 148 -16.32 -1.51 -4.72
CA LEU A 148 -16.13 -2.32 -3.51
C LEU A 148 -14.85 -1.92 -2.76
N TYR A 149 -13.76 -1.64 -3.47
CA TYR A 149 -12.52 -1.16 -2.86
C TYR A 149 -12.65 0.25 -2.27
N SER A 150 -13.46 1.13 -2.87
CA SER A 150 -13.66 2.48 -2.33
C SER A 150 -14.41 2.50 -1.01
N LEU A 151 -15.25 1.50 -0.73
CA LEU A 151 -15.91 1.35 0.57
C LEU A 151 -14.92 1.16 1.73
N LEU A 152 -13.71 0.66 1.45
CA LEU A 152 -12.64 0.57 2.45
C LEU A 152 -12.14 1.93 2.93
N LEU A 153 -12.50 3.02 2.26
CA LEU A 153 -12.22 4.38 2.72
C LEU A 153 -12.70 4.58 4.16
N PHE A 154 -13.90 4.10 4.50
CA PHE A 154 -14.44 4.25 5.86
C PHE A 154 -13.61 3.48 6.88
N TYR A 155 -13.12 2.29 6.51
CA TYR A 155 -12.24 1.49 7.36
C TYR A 155 -10.91 2.20 7.60
N TYR A 156 -10.24 2.64 6.53
CA TYR A 156 -8.94 3.32 6.61
C TYR A 156 -9.01 4.68 7.29
N LEU A 157 -10.05 5.47 7.03
CA LEU A 157 -10.27 6.75 7.69
C LEU A 157 -10.52 6.57 9.18
N SER A 158 -11.35 5.58 9.58
CA SER A 158 -11.60 5.30 11.00
C SER A 158 -10.32 4.90 11.74
N MET A 159 -9.46 4.09 11.12
CA MET A 159 -8.16 3.73 11.69
C MET A 159 -7.22 4.94 11.80
N LEU A 160 -7.13 5.77 10.76
CA LEU A 160 -6.32 6.99 10.77
C LEU A 160 -6.77 7.95 11.89
N LEU A 161 -8.09 8.11 12.08
CA LEU A 161 -8.64 8.95 13.14
C LEU A 161 -8.35 8.37 14.53
N ASP A 162 -8.52 7.05 14.76
CA ASP A 162 -8.22 6.43 16.05
C ASP A 162 -6.73 6.57 16.42
N THR A 163 -5.83 6.44 15.44
CA THR A 163 -4.38 6.57 15.69
C THR A 163 -3.93 8.02 15.86
N SER A 164 -4.65 8.99 15.30
CA SER A 164 -4.30 10.42 15.38
C SER A 164 -4.89 11.13 16.60
N LEU A 165 -5.93 10.59 17.22
CA LEU A 165 -6.60 11.21 18.36
C LEU A 165 -5.92 10.85 19.69
N VAL A 166 -5.57 11.88 20.48
CA VAL A 166 -5.01 11.72 21.84
C VAL A 166 -6.00 11.02 22.78
N LYS A 167 -7.29 11.35 22.67
CA LYS A 167 -8.38 10.66 23.37
C LYS A 167 -9.16 9.84 22.36
N ARG A 168 -9.05 8.52 22.46
CA ARG A 168 -9.77 7.60 21.57
C ARG A 168 -11.27 7.75 21.74
N VAL A 169 -11.98 7.77 20.61
CA VAL A 169 -13.43 7.76 20.57
C VAL A 169 -13.88 6.30 20.40
N ASN A 170 -14.77 5.83 21.29
CA ASN A 170 -15.24 4.43 21.32
C ASN A 170 -15.81 3.90 20.00
N LEU A 171 -16.25 4.79 19.10
CA LEU A 171 -16.72 4.42 17.78
C LEU A 171 -15.57 3.93 16.88
N PHE A 172 -14.44 4.65 16.85
CA PHE A 172 -13.31 4.34 15.98
C PHE A 172 -12.43 3.22 16.52
N SER A 173 -12.36 3.06 17.85
CA SER A 173 -11.58 2.00 18.50
C SER A 173 -12.05 0.57 18.18
N LYS A 174 -13.23 0.41 17.57
CA LYS A 174 -13.74 -0.87 17.09
C LYS A 174 -13.03 -1.35 15.82
N PHE A 175 -12.46 -0.43 15.03
CA PHE A 175 -11.76 -0.75 13.79
C PHE A 175 -10.28 -0.94 14.09
N LYS A 176 -9.86 -2.19 14.24
CA LYS A 176 -8.45 -2.54 14.46
C LYS A 176 -7.76 -2.86 13.13
N PRO A 177 -6.50 -2.44 12.94
CA PRO A 177 -5.73 -2.83 11.77
C PRO A 177 -5.52 -4.35 11.77
N ASN A 178 -5.86 -4.97 10.65
CA ASN A 178 -5.53 -6.37 10.40
C ASN A 178 -4.54 -6.45 9.23
N PRO A 179 -3.24 -6.66 9.51
CA PRO A 179 -2.21 -6.70 8.48
C PRO A 179 -2.48 -7.74 7.38
N PHE A 180 -3.12 -8.87 7.72
CA PHE A 180 -3.45 -9.89 6.72
C PHE A 180 -4.49 -9.38 5.73
N ILE A 181 -5.56 -8.74 6.23
CA ILE A 181 -6.61 -8.17 5.38
C ILE A 181 -6.04 -7.07 4.48
N ILE A 182 -5.24 -6.15 5.03
CA ILE A 182 -4.67 -5.01 4.27
C ILE A 182 -3.74 -5.49 3.15
N ASN A 183 -2.87 -6.46 3.44
CA ASN A 183 -1.94 -6.99 2.44
C ASN A 183 -2.66 -7.80 1.36
N LEU A 184 -3.61 -8.67 1.73
CA LEU A 184 -4.40 -9.45 0.78
C LEU A 184 -5.25 -8.56 -0.14
N GLU A 185 -5.90 -7.56 0.44
CA GLU A 185 -6.64 -6.53 -0.27
C GLU A 185 -5.74 -5.78 -1.25
N THR A 186 -4.56 -5.36 -0.82
CA THR A 186 -3.61 -4.68 -1.71
C THR A 186 -3.13 -5.58 -2.84
N LEU A 187 -2.85 -6.86 -2.58
CA LEU A 187 -2.51 -7.82 -3.64
C LEU A 187 -3.64 -7.93 -4.67
N PHE A 188 -4.87 -8.19 -4.22
CA PHE A 188 -5.99 -8.36 -5.13
C PHE A 188 -6.30 -7.09 -5.90
N PHE A 189 -6.14 -5.93 -5.27
CA PHE A 189 -6.27 -4.64 -5.94
C PHE A 189 -5.34 -4.54 -7.15
N PHE A 190 -4.04 -4.80 -6.96
CA PHE A 190 -3.08 -4.76 -8.06
C PHE A 190 -3.29 -5.89 -9.07
N ILE A 191 -3.64 -7.11 -8.66
CA ILE A 191 -3.95 -8.19 -9.61
C ILE A 191 -5.11 -7.80 -10.52
N ILE A 192 -6.18 -7.20 -9.97
CA ILE A 192 -7.34 -6.76 -10.76
C ILE A 192 -6.93 -5.70 -11.79
N LEU A 193 -6.20 -4.66 -11.36
CA LEU A 193 -5.73 -3.62 -12.27
C LEU A 193 -4.76 -4.16 -13.32
N MET A 194 -3.87 -5.08 -12.93
CA MET A 194 -2.91 -5.71 -13.85
C MET A 194 -3.61 -6.60 -14.87
N SER A 195 -4.64 -7.33 -14.44
CA SER A 195 -5.47 -8.14 -15.33
C SER A 195 -6.15 -7.25 -16.36
N TYR A 196 -6.75 -6.14 -15.92
CA TYR A 196 -7.41 -5.18 -16.80
C TYR A 196 -6.48 -4.60 -17.87
N ILE A 197 -5.25 -4.21 -17.53
CA ILE A 197 -4.32 -3.67 -18.54
C ILE A 197 -3.67 -4.75 -19.43
N SER A 198 -3.90 -6.03 -19.14
CA SER A 198 -3.28 -7.15 -19.85
C SER A 198 -4.22 -7.89 -20.80
N PHE A 199 -5.54 -7.80 -20.58
CA PHE A 199 -6.57 -8.55 -21.30
C PHE A 199 -7.69 -7.62 -21.76
#